data_AF-A0A924UAY2-F1
#
_entry.id   AF-A0A924UAY2-F1
#
_cell.length_a   1.000
_cell.length_b   1.000
_cell.length_c   1.000
_cell.angle_alpha   90.00
_cell.angle_beta   90.00
_cell.angle_gamma   90.00
#
_symmetry.space_group_name_H-M   'P 1'
#
loop_
_entity.id
_entity.type
_entity.pdbx_description
1 polymer ?
#
loop_
_entity_poly.entity_id
_entity_poly.type
_entity_poly.pdbx_seq_one_letter_code
_entity_poly.pdbx_strand_id
1 'polypeptide(L)'
;MPMFLSSADPDFETGFQALLGMKREEAEDVDQAVTAIIAQVRARGDAALIDLTRRFDRFELTTETLAFSPAEIARECAKVSTEDRAALEL
;
A
#
# COMPACT_ATOMS: atom_id res chain seq x y z
N MET A 1 -14.38 -9.29 14.85
CA MET A 1 -15.00 -8.80 16.09
C MET A 1 -13.90 -8.32 17.03
N PRO A 2 -14.08 -7.23 17.78
CA PRO A 2 -13.08 -6.78 18.75
C PRO A 2 -12.90 -7.82 19.87
N MET A 3 -11.65 -8.08 20.24
CA MET A 3 -11.30 -8.90 21.39
C MET A 3 -11.09 -7.99 22.60
N PHE A 4 -11.83 -8.23 23.68
CA PHE A 4 -11.66 -7.51 24.93
C PHE A 4 -10.86 -8.38 25.89
N LEU A 5 -9.71 -7.87 26.36
CA LEU A 5 -8.85 -8.53 27.34
C LEU A 5 -8.75 -7.62 28.56
N SER A 6 -8.84 -8.20 29.76
CA SER A 6 -8.61 -7.53 31.03
C SER A 6 -7.46 -8.21 31.75
N SER A 7 -6.47 -7.45 32.22
CA SER A 7 -5.33 -7.98 32.99
C SER A 7 -5.72 -8.53 34.37
N ALA A 8 -6.98 -8.34 34.78
CA ALA A 8 -7.53 -8.89 36.02
C ALA A 8 -8.16 -10.29 35.83
N ASP A 9 -8.36 -10.74 34.59
CA ASP A 9 -8.97 -12.04 34.34
C ASP A 9 -7.95 -13.17 34.53
N PRO A 10 -8.31 -14.29 35.17
CA PRO A 10 -7.41 -15.42 35.38
C PRO A 10 -6.92 -16.05 34.05
N ASP A 11 -7.68 -15.85 32.97
CA ASP A 11 -7.37 -16.34 31.62
C ASP A 11 -6.66 -15.30 30.74
N PHE A 12 -6.26 -14.15 31.29
CA PHE A 12 -5.63 -13.06 30.56
C PHE A 12 -4.41 -13.50 29.75
N GLU A 13 -3.49 -14.24 30.38
CA GLU A 13 -2.25 -14.67 29.72
C GLU A 13 -2.56 -15.55 28.50
N THR A 14 -3.51 -16.47 28.62
CA THR A 14 -3.95 -17.34 27.51
C THR A 14 -4.57 -16.52 26.38
N GLY A 15 -5.46 -15.58 26.68
CA GLY A 15 -6.08 -14.69 25.69
C GLY A 15 -5.08 -13.74 25.04
N PHE A 16 -4.09 -13.26 25.80
CA PHE A 16 -3.04 -12.38 25.31
C PHE A 16 -2.06 -13.12 24.39
N GLN A 17 -1.65 -14.35 24.74
CA GLN A 17 -0.81 -15.18 23.86
C GLN A 17 -1.54 -15.55 22.57
N ALA A 18 -2.85 -15.83 22.63
CA ALA A 18 -3.67 -16.03 21.44
C ALA A 18 -3.69 -14.77 20.54
N LEU A 19 -3.91 -13.58 21.12
CA LEU A 19 -3.87 -12.32 20.38
C LEU A 19 -2.51 -12.06 19.72
N LEU A 20 -1.41 -12.31 20.43
CA LEU A 20 -0.06 -12.16 19.90
C LEU A 20 0.27 -13.19 18.81
N GLY A 21 -0.25 -14.41 18.94
CA GLY A 21 -0.09 -15.50 17.97
C GLY A 21 -0.93 -15.34 16.70
N MET A 22 -2.02 -14.56 16.74
CA MET A 22 -2.92 -14.34 15.59
C MET A 22 -2.27 -13.59 14.41
N LYS A 23 -1.07 -13.01 14.57
CA LYS A 23 -0.34 -12.40 13.46
C LYS A 23 0.94 -13.17 13.18
N ARG A 24 0.95 -13.89 12.05
CA ARG A 24 2.16 -14.20 11.24
C ARG A 24 1.90 -14.96 9.94
N GLU A 25 0.71 -15.54 9.71
CA GLU A 25 0.46 -16.34 8.49
C GLU A 25 0.38 -15.52 7.20
N GLU A 26 0.08 -14.21 7.24
CA GLU A 26 0.01 -13.37 6.04
C GLU A 26 1.38 -12.98 5.47
N ALA A 27 2.48 -13.20 6.20
CA ALA A 27 3.80 -12.71 5.80
C ALA A 27 4.45 -13.54 4.68
N GLU A 28 4.39 -14.87 4.75
CA GLU A 28 5.07 -15.75 3.77
C GLU A 28 4.44 -15.64 2.37
N ASP A 29 3.12 -15.53 2.28
CA ASP A 29 2.41 -15.36 1.00
C ASP A 29 2.72 -14.01 0.34
N VAL A 30 2.83 -12.95 1.15
CA VAL A 30 3.21 -11.62 0.68
C VAL A 30 4.66 -11.61 0.22
N ASP A 31 5.57 -12.24 0.97
CA ASP A 31 7.00 -12.32 0.61
C ASP A 31 7.20 -13.02 -0.74
N GLN A 32 6.50 -14.13 -0.98
CA GLN A 32 6.54 -14.84 -2.27
C GLN A 32 5.98 -13.96 -3.40
N ALA A 33 4.85 -13.28 -3.15
CA ALA A 33 4.23 -12.40 -4.14
C ALA A 33 5.14 -11.22 -4.52
N VAL A 34 5.75 -10.55 -3.53
CA VAL A 34 6.68 -9.44 -3.75
C VAL A 34 7.94 -9.91 -4.48
N THR A 35 8.49 -11.06 -4.11
CA THR A 35 9.63 -11.67 -4.81
C THR A 35 9.31 -11.90 -6.30
N ALA A 36 8.12 -12.43 -6.60
CA ALA A 36 7.67 -12.65 -7.97
C ALA A 36 7.44 -11.34 -8.74
N ILE A 37 6.93 -10.30 -8.08
CA ILE A 37 6.76 -8.96 -8.69
C ILE A 37 8.13 -8.37 -9.08
N ILE A 38 9.09 -8.36 -8.15
CA ILE A 38 10.43 -7.83 -8.38
C ILE A 38 11.11 -8.58 -9.54
N ALA A 39 11.01 -9.92 -9.56
CA ALA A 39 11.57 -10.73 -10.63
C ALA A 39 10.94 -10.38 -12.00
N GLN A 40 9.62 -10.20 -12.07
CA GLN A 40 8.93 -9.82 -13.31
C GLN A 40 9.36 -8.45 -13.81
N VAL A 41 9.43 -7.44 -12.93
CA VAL A 41 9.85 -6.09 -13.30
C VAL A 41 11.31 -6.09 -13.77
N ARG A 42 12.21 -6.82 -13.10
CA ARG A 42 13.61 -6.95 -13.55
C ARG A 42 13.75 -7.60 -14.92
N ALA A 43 12.89 -8.57 -15.24
CA ALA A 43 12.97 -9.32 -16.49
C ALA A 43 12.32 -8.58 -17.68
N ARG A 44 11.23 -7.85 -17.43
CA ARG A 44 10.36 -7.28 -18.50
C ARG A 44 10.27 -5.75 -18.48
N GLY A 45 10.82 -5.09 -17.46
CA GLY A 45 10.80 -3.63 -17.32
C GLY A 45 9.38 -3.07 -17.31
N ASP A 46 9.18 -1.97 -18.05
CA ASP A 46 7.94 -1.20 -18.11
C ASP A 46 6.72 -2.05 -18.50
N ALA A 47 6.89 -3.07 -19.33
CA ALA A 47 5.80 -3.97 -19.71
C ALA A 47 5.23 -4.73 -18.49
N ALA A 48 6.10 -5.20 -17.58
CA ALA A 48 5.62 -5.80 -16.33
C ALA A 48 5.01 -4.75 -15.40
N LEU A 49 5.57 -3.54 -15.35
CA LEU A 49 5.01 -2.48 -14.51
C LEU A 49 3.59 -2.12 -14.93
N ILE A 50 3.35 -1.93 -16.24
CA ILE A 50 2.03 -1.64 -16.80
C ILE A 50 1.04 -2.77 -16.50
N ASP A 51 1.43 -4.03 -16.73
CA ASP A 51 0.58 -5.20 -16.44
C ASP A 51 0.19 -5.28 -14.96
N LEU A 52 1.14 -5.02 -14.06
CA LEU A 52 0.94 -5.08 -12.61
C LEU A 52 0.09 -3.92 -12.11
N THR A 53 0.27 -2.70 -12.63
CA THR A 53 -0.60 -1.54 -12.35
C THR A 53 -2.04 -1.80 -12.80
N ARG A 54 -2.23 -2.37 -13.99
CA ARG A 54 -3.57 -2.79 -14.45
C ARG A 54 -4.20 -3.79 -13.50
N ARG A 55 -3.43 -4.75 -12.98
CA ARG A 55 -3.93 -5.80 -12.09
C ARG A 55 -4.28 -5.28 -10.70
N PHE A 56 -3.38 -4.53 -10.06
CA PHE A 56 -3.50 -4.16 -8.65
C PHE A 56 -4.22 -2.83 -8.45
N ASP A 57 -3.95 -1.84 -9.31
CA ASP A 57 -4.52 -0.50 -9.18
C ASP A 57 -5.75 -0.30 -10.08
N ARG A 58 -6.02 -1.27 -10.97
CA ARG A 58 -7.11 -1.22 -11.96
C ARG A 58 -7.01 0.02 -12.86
N PHE A 59 -5.78 0.44 -13.14
CA PHE A 59 -5.47 1.61 -13.93
C PHE A 59 -4.71 1.24 -15.20
N GLU A 60 -5.10 1.85 -16.32
CA GLU A 60 -4.46 1.63 -17.62
C GLU A 60 -3.33 2.64 -17.82
N LEU A 61 -2.11 2.14 -17.99
CA LEU A 61 -0.93 2.95 -18.29
C LEU A 61 -0.35 2.57 -19.65
N THR A 62 0.32 3.54 -20.27
CA THR A 62 1.25 3.30 -21.37
C THR A 62 2.64 3.74 -20.94
N THR A 63 3.66 3.40 -21.72
CA THR A 63 5.05 3.82 -21.49
C THR A 63 5.20 5.34 -21.41
N GLU A 64 4.35 6.08 -22.11
CA GLU A 64 4.36 7.54 -22.17
C GLU A 64 3.64 8.19 -20.97
N THR A 65 2.74 7.47 -20.30
CA THR A 65 1.91 8.00 -19.20
C THR A 65 2.37 7.54 -17.82
N LEU A 66 3.52 6.85 -17.74
CA LEU A 66 4.10 6.40 -16.47
C LEU A 66 4.42 7.56 -15.51
N ALA A 67 4.79 8.72 -16.06
CA ALA A 67 5.11 9.91 -15.29
C ALA A 67 4.10 11.02 -15.57
N PHE A 68 3.64 11.68 -14.52
CA PHE A 68 2.86 12.91 -14.66
C PHE A 68 3.72 14.02 -15.24
N SER A 69 3.17 14.76 -16.20
CA SER A 69 3.85 15.92 -16.75
C SER A 69 3.89 17.07 -15.74
N PRO A 70 4.91 17.95 -15.80
CA PRO A 70 4.94 19.16 -14.97
C PRO A 70 3.71 20.04 -15.15
N ALA A 71 3.13 20.05 -16.35
CA ALA A 71 1.93 20.81 -16.67
C ALA A 71 0.68 20.25 -15.97
N GLU A 72 0.52 18.92 -15.92
CA GLU A 72 -0.58 18.29 -15.18
C GLU A 72 -0.46 18.56 -13.68
N ILE A 73 0.75 18.42 -13.13
CA ILE A 73 1.01 18.72 -11.72
C ILE A 73 0.64 20.16 -11.41
N ALA A 74 1.13 21.13 -12.19
CA ALA A 74 0.82 22.55 -11.98
C ALA A 74 -0.69 22.84 -12.09
N ARG A 75 -1.38 22.21 -13.05
CA ARG A 75 -2.83 22.36 -13.23
C ARG A 75 -3.61 21.85 -12.03
N GLU A 76 -3.25 20.69 -11.48
CA GLU A 76 -3.95 20.13 -10.32
C GLU A 76 -3.59 20.89 -9.02
N CYS A 77 -2.35 21.34 -8.85
CA CYS A 77 -1.95 22.21 -7.74
C CYS A 77 -2.74 23.53 -7.73
N ALA A 78 -3.07 24.10 -8.90
CA ALA A 78 -3.86 25.32 -9.00
C ALA A 78 -5.33 25.15 -8.54
N LYS A 79 -5.82 23.92 -8.38
CA LYS A 79 -7.18 23.63 -7.88
C LYS A 79 -7.24 23.56 -6.35
N VAL A 80 -6.09 23.50 -5.67
CA VAL A 80 -6.00 23.42 -4.21
C VAL A 80 -6.39 24.77 -3.60
N SER A 81 -7.21 24.75 -2.55
CA SER A 81 -7.63 25.97 -1.86
C SER A 81 -6.44 26.67 -1.21
N THR A 82 -6.55 27.98 -0.98
CA THR A 82 -5.49 28.73 -0.29
C THR A 82 -5.28 28.25 1.14
N GLU A 83 -6.34 27.80 1.80
CA GLU A 83 -6.30 27.26 3.17
C GLU A 83 -5.54 25.93 3.22
N ASP A 84 -5.92 24.97 2.37
CA ASP A 84 -5.25 23.65 2.31
C ASP A 84 -3.80 23.79 1.88
N ARG A 85 -3.51 24.69 0.92
CA ARG A 85 -2.15 24.95 0.48
C ARG A 85 -1.29 25.53 1.59
N ALA A 86 -1.82 26.49 2.36
CA ALA A 86 -1.12 27.06 3.50
C ALA A 86 -0.84 26.01 4.59
N ALA A 87 -1.76 25.04 4.78
CA ALA A 87 -1.59 23.97 5.76
C ALA A 87 -0.45 22.98 5.40
N LEU A 88 -0.17 22.77 4.10
CA LEU A 88 0.87 21.85 3.63
C LEU A 88 2.28 22.48 3.56
N GLU A 89 2.38 23.81 3.56
CA GLU A 89 3.64 24.57 3.47
C GLU A 89 4.23 24.98 4.84
N LEU A 90 3.57 24.61 5.95
CA LEU A 90 4.01 24.83 7.34
C LEU A 90 5.07 23.80 7.80
#